data_AF-A0A327JCV4-F1
#
_entry.id   AF-A0A327JCV4-F1
#
_cell.length_a   1.000
_cell.length_b   1.000
_cell.length_c   1.000
_cell.angle_alpha   90.00
_cell.angle_beta   90.00
_cell.angle_gamma   90.00
#
_symmetry.space_group_name_H-M   'P 1'
#
loop_
_entity.id
_entity.type
_entity.pdbx_description
1 polymer ?
#
loop_
_entity_poly.entity_id
_entity_poly.type
_entity_poly.pdbx_seq_one_letter_code
_entity_poly.pdbx_strand_id
1 'polypeptide(L)'
;MDRNKEYTCIFGGGAIRGFAYIGALKAMEELDIKIKTIAGSSVGAIFAGLIAVGYTPKEIEEVLMNINFELFKDIPLLITKDMAISKGEIFLNWMRELIEKKFYGEDYQKGKNPPVKFSDLNKKLVIITTDLTNFKCKEFSTYKTPDAEVAYAIRISTSMPGLMKPVNYNDTVLVDGDLQKSKPLWTLAPELCKEKERILEFRLEGDFNHEKMRTLSFVNTVYSCVTSIATEYLVKMFGKKDKFDCLVINTGSIIIVDFNTSEAKRKNLIEQGYKQTLKYFEDTLKLKKQSLYEHYEKLYLFLLKFRRALKLKKFNIAKDEISMFYLKHFLTVSEYIDKNYVNNLENIKNEFLSGYSISLLFRVPSLNNDRKILSDTELYLQEISQHIDDLKKYIEN
;
A
#
# COMPACT_ATOMS: atom_id res chain seq x y z
N MET A 1 -21.98 -8.64 -2.12
CA MET A 1 -20.74 -8.23 -2.79
C MET A 1 -19.61 -9.16 -2.35
N ASP A 2 -18.86 -9.77 -3.26
CA ASP A 2 -17.70 -10.59 -2.87
C ASP A 2 -16.50 -9.68 -2.56
N ARG A 3 -16.60 -8.96 -1.44
CA ARG A 3 -15.59 -8.04 -0.89
C ARG A 3 -14.53 -8.77 -0.07
N ASN A 4 -14.53 -10.11 -0.07
CA ASN A 4 -13.62 -10.99 0.67
C ASN A 4 -12.15 -10.96 0.22
N LYS A 5 -11.69 -9.93 -0.50
CA LYS A 5 -10.28 -9.81 -0.83
C LYS A 5 -9.52 -9.29 0.38
N GLU A 6 -8.53 -10.05 0.80
CA GLU A 6 -7.57 -9.62 1.80
C GLU A 6 -6.69 -8.52 1.20
N TYR A 7 -6.50 -7.44 1.96
CA TYR A 7 -5.68 -6.31 1.55
C TYR A 7 -4.39 -6.21 2.38
N THR A 8 -3.34 -5.80 1.68
CA THR A 8 -2.21 -5.10 2.25
C THR A 8 -2.55 -3.61 2.25
N CYS A 9 -2.86 -3.04 3.42
CA CYS A 9 -3.19 -1.62 3.56
C CYS A 9 -1.96 -0.82 3.99
N ILE A 10 -1.68 0.27 3.29
CA ILE A 10 -0.48 1.08 3.51
C ILE A 10 -0.87 2.52 3.75
N PHE A 11 -0.56 3.06 4.92
CA PHE A 11 -0.91 4.43 5.31
C PHE A 11 0.33 5.33 5.17
N GLY A 12 0.27 6.31 4.26
CA GLY A 12 1.33 7.31 4.09
C GLY A 12 1.38 8.37 5.20
N GLY A 13 2.36 9.28 5.09
CA GLY A 13 2.46 10.42 5.98
C GLY A 13 1.57 11.60 5.56
N GLY A 14 1.53 12.59 6.46
CA GLY A 14 0.67 13.78 6.36
C GLY A 14 0.42 14.52 7.68
N ALA A 15 1.08 14.11 8.77
CA ALA A 15 0.94 14.69 10.11
C ALA A 15 -0.52 14.88 10.54
N ILE A 16 -0.99 16.10 10.83
CA ILE A 16 -2.37 16.33 11.31
C ILE A 16 -3.44 15.89 10.31
N ARG A 17 -3.11 15.74 9.02
CA ARG A 17 -4.02 15.19 8.00
C ARG A 17 -4.44 13.75 8.31
N GLY A 18 -3.69 13.04 9.16
CA GLY A 18 -3.96 11.66 9.57
C GLY A 18 -5.34 11.45 10.20
N PHE A 19 -6.02 12.48 10.71
CA PHE A 19 -7.41 12.36 11.15
C PHE A 19 -8.33 11.82 10.04
N ALA A 20 -8.02 12.05 8.77
CA ALA A 20 -8.77 11.48 7.66
C ALA A 20 -8.70 9.95 7.60
N TYR A 21 -7.64 9.32 8.13
CA TYR A 21 -7.56 7.87 8.20
C TYR A 21 -8.60 7.24 9.13
N ILE A 22 -9.06 7.95 10.17
CA ILE A 22 -10.18 7.47 11.00
C ILE A 22 -11.42 7.27 10.13
N GLY A 23 -11.73 8.26 9.28
CA GLY A 23 -12.85 8.17 8.35
C GLY A 23 -12.68 7.07 7.31
N ALA A 24 -11.47 6.96 6.74
CA ALA A 24 -11.16 5.90 5.79
C ALA A 24 -11.34 4.50 6.40
N LEU A 25 -10.88 4.31 7.64
CA LEU A 25 -11.02 3.04 8.36
C LEU A 25 -12.48 2.70 8.68
N LYS A 26 -13.31 3.70 9.06
CA LYS A 26 -14.76 3.52 9.23
C LYS A 26 -15.43 3.08 7.92
N ALA A 27 -15.07 3.71 6.81
CA ALA A 27 -15.58 3.31 5.50
C ALA A 27 -15.11 1.89 5.12
N MET A 28 -13.86 1.53 5.41
CA MET A 28 -13.36 0.18 5.18
C MET A 28 -14.11 -0.89 6.00
N GLU A 29 -14.43 -0.58 7.27
CA GLU A 29 -15.22 -1.46 8.13
C GLU A 29 -16.64 -1.66 7.58
N GLU A 30 -17.31 -0.58 7.15
CA GLU A 30 -18.62 -0.66 6.47
C GLU A 30 -18.55 -1.44 5.15
N LEU A 31 -17.42 -1.37 4.46
CA LEU A 31 -17.18 -2.10 3.23
C LEU A 31 -16.75 -3.56 3.46
N ASP A 32 -16.63 -4.04 4.71
CA ASP A 32 -16.10 -5.38 5.06
C ASP A 32 -14.72 -5.67 4.44
N ILE A 33 -13.85 -4.65 4.41
CA ILE A 33 -12.49 -4.77 3.88
C ILE A 33 -11.58 -5.40 4.93
N LYS A 34 -11.04 -6.59 4.61
CA LYS A 34 -10.19 -7.36 5.51
C LYS A 34 -8.71 -6.97 5.36
N ILE A 35 -8.17 -6.36 6.40
CA ILE A 35 -6.74 -5.99 6.48
C ILE A 35 -5.93 -7.17 7.02
N LYS A 36 -5.09 -7.76 6.16
CA LYS A 36 -4.21 -8.89 6.50
C LYS A 36 -2.78 -8.45 6.78
N THR A 37 -2.24 -7.64 5.89
CA THR A 37 -0.96 -6.96 6.09
C THR A 37 -1.21 -5.47 6.22
N ILE A 38 -0.47 -4.82 7.12
CA ILE A 38 -0.58 -3.38 7.32
C ILE A 38 0.80 -2.73 7.35
N ALA A 39 0.91 -1.57 6.74
CA ALA A 39 2.12 -0.78 6.74
C ALA A 39 1.85 0.70 6.94
N GLY A 40 2.86 1.41 7.43
CA GLY A 40 2.71 2.83 7.71
C GLY A 40 4.01 3.62 7.70
N SER A 41 3.89 4.89 7.34
CA SER A 41 4.96 5.90 7.40
C SER A 41 4.47 7.15 8.12
N SER A 42 5.27 7.74 9.00
CA SER A 42 4.88 8.94 9.76
C SER A 42 3.59 8.74 10.54
N VAL A 43 2.61 9.65 10.41
CA VAL A 43 1.28 9.45 10.99
C VAL A 43 0.65 8.11 10.58
N GLY A 44 0.89 7.62 9.37
CA GLY A 44 0.45 6.29 8.95
C GLY A 44 1.07 5.14 9.75
N ALA A 45 2.28 5.29 10.28
CA ALA A 45 2.91 4.32 11.19
C ALA A 45 2.16 4.20 12.52
N ILE A 46 1.61 5.32 13.02
CA ILE A 46 0.75 5.34 14.22
C ILE A 46 -0.50 4.49 13.95
N PHE A 47 -1.22 4.77 12.87
CA PHE A 47 -2.41 4.01 12.50
C PHE A 47 -2.09 2.52 12.26
N ALA A 48 -1.01 2.23 11.53
CA ALA A 48 -0.58 0.87 11.26
C ALA A 48 -0.29 0.08 12.54
N GLY A 49 0.45 0.68 13.49
CA GLY A 49 0.76 0.07 14.78
C GLY A 49 -0.48 -0.15 15.65
N LEU A 50 -1.34 0.86 15.76
CA LEU A 50 -2.58 0.75 16.56
C LEU A 50 -3.51 -0.34 16.01
N ILE A 51 -3.71 -0.39 14.70
CA ILE A 51 -4.52 -1.45 14.07
C ILE A 51 -3.86 -2.82 14.25
N ALA A 52 -2.53 -2.91 14.14
CA ALA A 52 -1.81 -4.18 14.29
C ALA A 52 -1.92 -4.77 15.70
N VAL A 53 -1.99 -3.93 16.74
CA VAL A 53 -2.24 -4.36 18.13
C VAL A 53 -3.74 -4.53 18.45
N GLY A 54 -4.63 -4.25 17.49
CA GLY A 54 -6.05 -4.57 17.56
C GLY A 54 -6.99 -3.41 17.93
N TYR A 55 -6.54 -2.16 17.82
CA TYR A 55 -7.44 -1.02 17.94
C TYR A 55 -8.48 -0.99 16.80
N THR A 56 -9.73 -0.71 17.16
CA THR A 56 -10.84 -0.42 16.23
C THR A 56 -10.79 1.03 15.76
N PRO A 57 -11.44 1.38 14.61
CA PRO A 57 -11.50 2.77 14.14
C PRO A 57 -12.07 3.74 15.19
N LYS A 58 -13.06 3.26 15.96
CA LYS A 58 -13.68 4.01 17.06
C LYS A 58 -12.71 4.29 18.20
N GLU A 59 -11.98 3.27 18.67
CA GLU A 59 -10.99 3.46 19.74
C GLU A 59 -9.84 4.40 19.31
N ILE A 60 -9.41 4.32 18.03
CA ILE A 60 -8.41 5.26 17.49
C ILE A 60 -8.95 6.69 17.50
N GLU A 61 -10.20 6.89 17.09
CA GLU A 61 -10.85 8.21 17.16
C GLU A 61 -10.89 8.76 18.59
N GLU A 62 -11.31 7.94 19.57
CA GLU A 62 -11.36 8.33 20.98
C GLU A 62 -9.98 8.74 21.50
N VAL A 63 -8.93 7.99 21.17
CA VAL A 63 -7.55 8.31 21.57
C VAL A 63 -7.07 9.61 20.92
N LEU A 64 -7.25 9.76 19.60
CA LEU A 64 -6.69 10.89 18.85
C LEU A 64 -7.50 12.18 19.01
N MET A 65 -8.80 12.12 19.26
CA MET A 65 -9.61 13.31 19.51
C MET A 65 -9.30 13.95 20.87
N ASN A 66 -8.93 13.14 21.86
CA ASN A 66 -8.60 13.58 23.23
C ASN A 66 -7.13 13.96 23.42
N ILE A 67 -6.30 13.81 22.37
CA ILE A 67 -4.88 14.09 22.47
C ILE A 67 -4.60 15.60 22.44
N ASN A 68 -3.78 16.06 23.39
CA ASN A 68 -3.20 17.39 23.35
C ASN A 68 -1.81 17.31 22.73
N PHE A 69 -1.71 17.58 21.43
CA PHE A 69 -0.45 17.50 20.68
C PHE A 69 0.62 18.50 21.16
N GLU A 70 0.24 19.56 21.89
CA GLU A 70 1.21 20.48 22.51
C GLU A 70 2.09 19.76 23.54
N LEU A 71 1.61 18.66 24.15
CA LEU A 71 2.38 17.86 25.09
C LEU A 71 3.59 17.19 24.46
N PHE A 72 3.65 17.06 23.13
CA PHE A 72 4.78 16.43 22.43
C PHE A 72 5.85 17.43 21.99
N LYS A 73 5.64 18.73 22.21
CA LYS A 73 6.68 19.74 22.06
C LYS A 73 7.57 19.69 23.31
N ASP A 74 8.42 18.67 23.39
CA ASP A 74 9.43 18.50 24.44
C ASP A 74 10.53 19.55 24.24
N ILE A 75 10.24 20.80 24.59
CA ILE A 75 11.06 22.00 24.32
C ILE A 75 12.51 21.83 24.84
N PRO A 76 13.52 22.15 24.00
CA PRO A 76 14.50 23.16 24.36
C PRO A 76 14.30 24.37 23.45
N LEU A 77 13.84 25.49 24.02
CA LEU A 77 13.38 26.69 23.31
C LEU A 77 14.54 27.53 22.77
N LEU A 78 15.70 26.92 22.55
CA LEU A 78 16.84 27.54 21.91
C LEU A 78 17.12 26.78 20.63
N ILE A 79 17.25 27.54 19.55
CA ILE A 79 17.99 27.19 18.35
C ILE A 79 19.37 26.67 18.80
N THR A 80 19.44 25.39 19.11
CA THR A 80 20.67 24.64 19.39
C THR A 80 20.96 23.81 18.16
N LYS A 81 22.22 23.39 18.02
CA LYS A 81 22.85 22.74 16.85
C LYS A 81 22.09 21.57 16.19
N ASP A 82 21.00 21.08 16.79
CA ASP A 82 20.29 19.86 16.40
C ASP A 82 18.97 20.09 15.62
N MET A 83 18.51 21.34 15.41
CA MET A 83 17.33 21.69 14.58
C MET A 83 16.05 20.85 14.81
N ALA A 84 15.67 20.53 16.05
CA ALA A 84 14.45 19.80 16.40
C ALA A 84 13.71 20.41 17.60
N ILE A 85 12.37 20.44 17.54
CA ILE A 85 11.48 21.02 18.57
C ILE A 85 11.23 20.04 19.73
N SER A 86 11.32 18.73 19.48
CA SER A 86 11.04 17.67 20.46
C SER A 86 12.16 16.61 20.50
N LYS A 87 12.48 16.13 21.71
CA LYS A 87 13.33 14.95 21.91
C LYS A 87 12.61 13.64 21.56
N GLY A 88 11.28 13.64 21.52
CA GLY A 88 10.47 12.49 21.14
C GLY A 88 10.22 11.45 22.24
N GLU A 89 10.71 11.69 23.46
CA GLU A 89 10.57 10.74 24.57
C GLU A 89 9.14 10.72 25.12
N ILE A 90 8.46 11.88 25.22
CA ILE A 90 7.06 11.92 25.64
C ILE A 90 6.19 11.20 24.60
N PHE A 91 6.44 11.44 23.31
CA PHE A 91 5.74 10.74 22.23
C PHE A 91 5.98 9.22 22.28
N LEU A 92 7.22 8.78 22.46
CA LEU A 92 7.57 7.37 22.58
C LEU A 92 6.82 6.71 23.75
N ASN A 93 6.86 7.32 24.93
CA ASN A 93 6.20 6.78 26.12
C ASN A 93 4.68 6.76 25.98
N TRP A 94 4.09 7.78 25.34
CA TRP A 94 2.66 7.79 25.03
C TRP A 94 2.28 6.66 24.06
N MET A 95 3.02 6.50 22.96
CA MET A 95 2.78 5.41 22.01
C MET A 95 2.95 4.03 22.65
N ARG A 96 3.99 3.86 23.46
CA ARG A 96 4.27 2.63 24.21
C ARG A 96 3.11 2.30 25.14
N GLU A 97 2.66 3.27 25.94
CA GLU A 97 1.55 3.09 26.87
C GLU A 97 0.25 2.71 26.15
N LEU A 98 -0.06 3.28 24.98
CA LEU A 98 -1.23 2.88 24.19
C LEU A 98 -1.13 1.44 23.71
N ILE A 99 0.00 1.08 23.08
CA ILE A 99 0.22 -0.25 22.53
C ILE A 99 0.18 -1.30 23.65
N GLU A 100 0.88 -1.06 24.76
CA GLU A 100 0.93 -2.00 25.89
C GLU A 100 -0.43 -2.13 26.58
N LYS A 101 -1.19 -1.05 26.77
CA LYS A 101 -2.55 -1.12 27.33
C LYS A 101 -3.47 -1.99 26.50
N LYS A 102 -3.43 -1.87 25.17
CA LYS A 102 -4.26 -2.68 24.28
C LYS A 102 -3.80 -4.13 24.22
N PHE A 103 -2.49 -4.36 24.18
CA PHE A 103 -1.91 -5.69 24.06
C PHE A 103 -2.08 -6.53 25.33
N TYR A 104 -1.76 -5.98 26.50
CA TYR A 104 -1.83 -6.69 27.78
C TYR A 104 -3.22 -6.64 28.43
N GLY A 105 -4.09 -5.70 28.01
CA GLY A 105 -5.44 -5.57 28.56
C GLY A 105 -5.42 -5.35 30.08
N GLU A 106 -6.13 -6.22 30.81
CA GLU A 106 -6.22 -6.16 32.28
C GLU A 106 -4.88 -6.41 32.98
N ASP A 107 -3.95 -7.11 32.33
CA ASP A 107 -2.62 -7.43 32.87
C ASP A 107 -1.61 -6.28 32.69
N TYR A 108 -2.02 -5.16 32.11
CA TYR A 108 -1.15 -4.01 31.92
C TYR A 108 -0.79 -3.32 33.25
N GLN A 109 0.50 -3.22 33.51
CA GLN A 109 1.11 -2.51 34.63
C GLN A 109 2.22 -1.59 34.09
N LYS A 110 1.97 -0.29 34.18
CA LYS A 110 2.87 0.76 33.66
C LYS A 110 4.31 0.55 34.14
N GLY A 111 5.22 0.42 33.18
CA GLY A 111 6.66 0.27 33.42
C GLY A 111 7.11 -1.12 33.91
N LYS A 112 6.22 -2.11 33.96
CA LYS A 112 6.55 -3.49 34.35
C LYS A 112 6.44 -4.49 33.21
N ASN A 113 5.46 -4.34 32.33
CA ASN A 113 5.36 -5.23 31.17
C ASN A 113 6.52 -4.98 30.20
N PRO A 114 6.98 -6.01 29.48
CA PRO A 114 7.98 -5.82 28.44
C PRO A 114 7.40 -5.03 27.26
N PRO A 115 8.23 -4.28 26.52
CA PRO A 115 7.76 -3.60 25.31
C PRO A 115 7.23 -4.59 24.27
N VAL A 116 6.10 -4.26 23.65
CA VAL A 116 5.49 -5.08 22.59
C VAL A 116 6.35 -5.05 21.33
N LYS A 117 6.69 -6.24 20.84
CA LYS A 117 7.55 -6.46 19.67
C LYS A 117 6.74 -6.79 18.43
N PHE A 118 7.39 -6.72 17.26
CA PHE A 118 6.75 -7.10 15.99
C PHE A 118 6.34 -8.58 15.92
N SER A 119 7.06 -9.46 16.63
CA SER A 119 6.75 -10.89 16.74
C SER A 119 5.55 -11.20 17.62
N ASP A 120 5.15 -10.28 18.49
CA ASP A 120 4.00 -10.44 19.38
C ASP A 120 2.66 -10.17 18.65
N LEU A 121 2.71 -9.56 17.46
CA LEU A 121 1.52 -9.11 16.73
C LEU A 121 0.90 -10.23 15.88
N ASN A 122 -0.43 -10.35 15.95
CA ASN A 122 -1.19 -11.23 15.06
C ASN A 122 -1.23 -10.75 13.60
N LYS A 123 -1.13 -9.43 13.38
CA LYS A 123 -1.08 -8.83 12.04
C LYS A 123 0.36 -8.65 11.58
N LYS A 124 0.59 -8.88 10.29
CA LYS A 124 1.85 -8.56 9.61
C LYS A 124 1.99 -7.04 9.55
N LEU A 125 2.96 -6.49 10.28
CA LEU A 125 3.19 -5.04 10.36
C LEU A 125 4.52 -4.66 9.68
N VAL A 126 4.51 -3.56 8.92
CA VAL A 126 5.71 -2.90 8.39
C VAL A 126 5.68 -1.40 8.70
N ILE A 127 6.69 -0.91 9.41
CA ILE A 127 6.91 0.50 9.68
C ILE A 127 8.06 1.01 8.81
N ILE A 128 7.80 2.04 8.03
CA ILE A 128 8.74 2.63 7.06
C ILE A 128 9.46 3.80 7.72
N THR A 129 10.80 3.81 7.62
CA THR A 129 11.64 4.92 8.09
C THR A 129 12.67 5.28 7.03
N THR A 130 13.32 6.43 7.16
CA THR A 130 14.36 6.87 6.24
C THR A 130 15.73 6.85 6.91
N ASP A 131 16.68 6.16 6.31
CA ASP A 131 18.09 6.19 6.69
C ASP A 131 18.81 7.33 5.98
N LEU A 132 19.23 8.36 6.72
CA LEU A 132 19.94 9.52 6.19
C LEU A 132 21.41 9.24 5.86
N THR A 133 21.98 8.11 6.29
CA THR A 133 23.38 7.77 6.00
C THR A 133 23.57 7.29 4.56
N ASN A 134 22.52 6.70 3.96
CA ASN A 134 22.56 6.13 2.62
C ASN A 134 21.34 6.49 1.75
N PHE A 135 20.41 7.30 2.26
CA PHE A 135 19.20 7.78 1.61
C PHE A 135 18.23 6.67 1.15
N LYS A 136 18.14 5.57 1.92
CA LYS A 136 17.25 4.45 1.64
C LYS A 136 16.18 4.27 2.71
N CYS A 137 15.15 3.49 2.36
CA CYS A 137 14.21 2.97 3.34
C CYS A 137 14.93 2.04 4.31
N LYS A 138 14.70 2.24 5.61
CA LYS A 138 14.94 1.26 6.66
C LYS A 138 13.58 0.83 7.19
N GLU A 139 13.19 -0.40 6.91
CA GLU A 139 11.96 -0.97 7.45
C GLU A 139 12.20 -1.57 8.84
N PHE A 140 11.16 -1.50 9.67
CA PHE A 140 10.97 -2.37 10.83
C PHE A 140 9.73 -3.21 10.55
N SER A 141 9.83 -4.53 10.66
CA SER A 141 8.74 -5.41 10.25
C SER A 141 8.71 -6.72 11.02
N THR A 142 7.54 -7.36 11.02
CA THR A 142 7.37 -8.77 11.45
C THR A 142 8.32 -9.72 10.72
N TYR A 143 8.76 -9.35 9.51
CA TYR A 143 9.62 -10.19 8.66
C TYR A 143 11.10 -10.03 8.94
N LYS A 144 11.60 -8.80 9.13
CA LYS A 144 13.05 -8.50 9.21
C LYS A 144 13.53 -8.11 10.59
N THR A 145 12.65 -7.58 11.43
CA THR A 145 12.99 -7.13 12.78
C THR A 145 11.94 -7.62 13.80
N PRO A 146 11.71 -8.94 13.90
CA PRO A 146 10.66 -9.50 14.77
C PRO A 146 10.86 -9.13 16.25
N ASP A 147 12.10 -8.91 16.68
CA ASP A 147 12.44 -8.56 18.06
C ASP A 147 12.42 -7.06 18.37
N ALA A 148 12.22 -6.20 17.37
CA ALA A 148 12.20 -4.76 17.58
C ALA A 148 10.91 -4.32 18.31
N GLU A 149 11.02 -3.27 19.12
CA GLU A 149 9.86 -2.65 19.76
C GLU A 149 9.02 -1.88 18.75
N VAL A 150 7.70 -2.11 18.74
CA VAL A 150 6.76 -1.47 17.81
C VAL A 150 6.67 0.04 18.06
N ALA A 151 6.50 0.46 19.32
CA ALA A 151 6.39 1.87 19.67
C ALA A 151 7.66 2.66 19.31
N TYR A 152 8.83 2.04 19.46
CA TYR A 152 10.11 2.65 19.08
C TYR A 152 10.24 2.83 17.58
N ALA A 153 9.87 1.82 16.79
CA ALA A 153 9.83 1.93 15.33
C ALA A 153 8.86 3.04 14.86
N ILE A 154 7.69 3.18 15.50
CA ILE A 154 6.74 4.25 15.21
C ILE A 154 7.34 5.61 15.53
N ARG A 155 8.00 5.77 16.69
CA ARG A 155 8.70 7.03 17.04
C ARG A 155 9.76 7.39 16.01
N ILE A 156 10.55 6.42 15.53
CA ILE A 156 11.52 6.67 14.46
C ILE A 156 10.78 7.14 13.19
N SER A 157 9.72 6.44 12.79
CA SER A 157 8.93 6.77 11.59
C SER A 157 8.22 8.11 11.65
N THR A 158 7.96 8.66 12.85
CA THR A 158 7.35 9.99 13.04
C THR A 158 8.39 11.09 13.30
N SER A 159 9.69 10.79 13.20
CA SER A 159 10.79 11.72 13.48
C SER A 159 10.99 12.75 12.37
N MET A 160 9.97 13.59 12.15
CA MET A 160 9.95 14.56 11.05
C MET A 160 11.03 15.62 11.27
N PRO A 161 11.93 15.84 10.28
CA PRO A 161 12.96 16.88 10.37
C PRO A 161 12.36 18.24 10.72
N GLY A 162 12.98 18.95 11.66
CA GLY A 162 12.46 20.21 12.21
C GLY A 162 11.47 20.05 13.37
N LEU A 163 10.75 18.92 13.48
CA LEU A 163 9.80 18.68 14.57
C LEU A 163 10.40 17.80 15.67
N MET A 164 10.96 16.64 15.31
CA MET A 164 11.45 15.66 16.28
C MET A 164 12.87 15.21 15.93
N LYS A 165 13.70 15.02 16.96
CA LYS A 165 15.12 14.68 16.80
C LYS A 165 15.30 13.34 16.07
N PRO A 166 16.22 13.24 15.09
CA PRO A 166 16.61 11.97 14.48
C PRO A 166 17.04 10.91 15.52
N VAL A 167 16.92 9.62 15.17
CA VAL A 167 17.33 8.50 16.02
C VAL A 167 18.61 7.88 15.47
N ASN A 168 19.62 7.73 16.34
CA ASN A 168 20.77 6.90 16.02
C ASN A 168 20.44 5.43 16.31
N TYR A 169 20.50 4.58 15.30
CA TYR A 169 20.18 3.15 15.39
C TYR A 169 21.22 2.34 14.62
N ASN A 170 22.03 1.52 15.29
CA ASN A 170 23.06 0.67 14.68
C ASN A 170 23.91 1.41 13.61
N ASP A 171 24.56 2.50 14.01
CA ASP A 171 25.38 3.39 13.15
C ASP A 171 24.63 4.11 12.01
N THR A 172 23.30 4.02 11.98
CA THR A 172 22.45 4.77 11.04
C THR A 172 21.72 5.91 11.72
N VAL A 173 21.43 6.97 10.97
CA VAL A 173 20.64 8.11 11.42
C VAL A 173 19.27 8.01 10.76
N LEU A 174 18.28 7.62 11.56
CA LEU A 174 16.93 7.36 11.09
C LEU A 174 16.00 8.54 11.38
N VAL A 175 15.17 8.87 10.40
CA VAL A 175 14.13 9.91 10.47
C VAL A 175 12.82 9.41 9.89
N ASP A 176 11.84 10.32 9.83
CA ASP A 176 10.52 10.07 9.26
C ASP A 176 10.57 9.36 7.90
N GLY A 177 9.72 8.34 7.75
CA GLY A 177 9.63 7.54 6.53
C GLY A 177 9.03 8.30 5.33
N ASP A 178 8.35 9.41 5.56
CA ASP A 178 7.63 10.16 4.54
C ASP A 178 8.57 10.84 3.54
N LEU A 179 9.86 10.96 3.86
CA LEU A 179 10.89 11.33 2.88
C LEU A 179 10.98 10.32 1.72
N GLN A 180 10.48 9.09 1.89
CA GLN A 180 10.40 8.07 0.83
C GLN A 180 9.09 8.13 0.03
N LYS A 181 8.16 9.06 0.32
CA LYS A 181 6.84 9.17 -0.33
C LYS A 181 6.90 9.47 -1.84
N SER A 182 8.08 9.81 -2.36
CA SER A 182 8.37 9.93 -3.81
C SER A 182 8.27 8.59 -4.57
N LYS A 183 8.21 7.46 -3.86
CA LYS A 183 8.00 6.12 -4.42
C LYS A 183 6.71 5.52 -3.87
N PRO A 184 6.13 4.52 -4.55
CA PRO A 184 5.07 3.72 -3.95
C PRO A 184 5.59 3.00 -2.71
N LEU A 185 4.89 3.13 -1.59
CA LEU A 185 5.37 2.63 -0.31
C LEU A 185 5.47 1.10 -0.30
N TRP A 186 4.62 0.42 -1.07
CA TRP A 186 4.71 -1.04 -1.27
C TRP A 186 6.02 -1.52 -1.93
N THR A 187 6.75 -0.63 -2.61
CA THR A 187 8.06 -0.97 -3.22
C THR A 187 9.21 -0.84 -2.24
N LEU A 188 8.99 -0.17 -1.10
CA LEU A 188 10.04 0.09 -0.10
C LEU A 188 10.31 -1.13 0.78
N ALA A 189 9.35 -2.03 0.89
CA ALA A 189 9.46 -3.30 1.60
C ALA A 189 8.96 -4.43 0.68
N PRO A 190 9.83 -5.27 0.10
CA PRO A 190 9.45 -6.33 -0.83
C PRO A 190 8.35 -7.26 -0.32
N GLU A 191 8.31 -7.47 0.99
CA GLU A 191 7.35 -8.30 1.70
C GLU A 191 5.90 -7.83 1.50
N LEU A 192 5.68 -6.53 1.30
CA LEU A 192 4.35 -5.96 1.04
C LEU A 192 3.77 -6.36 -0.33
N CYS A 193 4.60 -6.83 -1.26
CA CYS A 193 4.18 -7.22 -2.60
C CYS A 193 4.16 -8.74 -2.85
N LYS A 194 4.72 -9.54 -1.93
CA LYS A 194 4.85 -11.00 -2.10
C LYS A 194 3.54 -11.75 -1.88
N GLU A 195 2.65 -11.19 -1.06
CA GLU A 195 1.38 -11.83 -0.72
C GLU A 195 0.40 -11.82 -1.90
N LYS A 196 -0.57 -12.75 -1.88
CA LYS A 196 -1.69 -12.77 -2.84
C LYS A 196 -2.69 -11.62 -2.64
N GLU A 197 -2.48 -10.83 -1.58
CA GLU A 197 -3.28 -9.69 -1.19
C GLU A 197 -3.25 -8.57 -2.24
N ARG A 198 -4.36 -7.84 -2.33
CA ARG A 198 -4.44 -6.60 -3.11
C ARG A 198 -3.82 -5.47 -2.31
N ILE A 199 -3.07 -4.59 -2.96
CA ILE A 199 -2.41 -3.46 -2.29
C ILE A 199 -3.32 -2.25 -2.34
N LEU A 200 -3.58 -1.65 -1.17
CA LEU A 200 -4.32 -0.39 -1.03
C LEU A 200 -3.45 0.62 -0.28
N GLU A 201 -2.84 1.55 -1.01
CA GLU A 201 -2.07 2.66 -0.45
C GLU A 201 -2.95 3.89 -0.27
N PHE A 202 -2.95 4.44 0.94
CA PHE A 202 -3.63 5.66 1.29
C PHE A 202 -2.64 6.83 1.29
N ARG A 203 -2.95 7.87 0.52
CA ARG A 203 -2.17 9.11 0.48
C ARG A 203 -2.99 10.29 0.94
N LEU A 204 -2.40 11.10 1.82
CA LEU A 204 -2.97 12.36 2.27
C LEU A 204 -2.33 13.48 1.46
N GLU A 205 -3.14 14.19 0.69
CA GLU A 205 -2.70 15.37 -0.08
C GLU A 205 -3.57 16.56 0.29
N GLY A 206 -3.01 17.76 0.15
CA GLY A 206 -3.70 19.01 0.49
C GLY A 206 -3.57 20.03 -0.62
N ASP A 207 -4.45 21.01 -0.58
CA ASP A 207 -4.52 22.07 -1.57
C ASP A 207 -3.59 23.24 -1.21
N PHE A 208 -3.36 24.11 -2.20
CA PHE A 208 -2.66 25.36 -1.96
C PHE A 208 -3.42 26.22 -0.95
N ASN A 209 -2.73 26.67 0.11
CA ASN A 209 -3.32 27.58 1.07
C ASN A 209 -3.19 29.04 0.57
N HIS A 210 -4.32 29.70 0.33
CA HIS A 210 -4.40 31.08 -0.15
C HIS A 210 -4.17 32.16 0.93
N GLU A 211 -3.94 31.78 2.19
CA GLU A 211 -3.61 32.73 3.26
C GLU A 211 -2.24 33.40 3.04
N LYS A 212 -2.04 34.61 3.61
CA LYS A 212 -0.75 35.34 3.55
C LYS A 212 0.41 34.40 3.91
N MET A 213 1.37 34.26 3.00
CA MET A 213 2.52 33.35 3.18
C MET A 213 3.37 33.76 4.40
N ARG A 214 3.16 33.08 5.52
CA ARG A 214 4.09 33.01 6.66
C ARG A 214 5.07 31.85 6.43
N THR A 215 6.21 31.83 7.12
CA THR A 215 7.27 30.80 6.96
C THR A 215 6.74 29.36 7.04
N LEU A 216 5.88 29.05 8.01
CA LEU A 216 5.28 27.71 8.15
C LEU A 216 4.31 27.37 7.01
N SER A 217 3.54 28.36 6.53
CA SER A 217 2.64 28.18 5.38
C SER A 217 3.45 27.92 4.10
N PHE A 218 4.57 28.62 3.90
CA PHE A 218 5.49 28.35 2.78
C PHE A 218 6.06 26.93 2.83
N VAL A 219 6.60 26.48 3.97
CA VAL A 219 7.13 25.12 4.13
C VAL A 219 6.05 24.06 3.88
N ASN A 220 4.84 24.27 4.40
CA ASN A 220 3.70 23.39 4.15
C ASN A 220 3.33 23.32 2.65
N THR A 221 3.36 24.46 1.96
CA THR A 221 3.10 24.54 0.52
C THR A 221 4.17 23.82 -0.30
N VAL A 222 5.45 23.97 0.06
CA VAL A 222 6.55 23.22 -0.59
C VAL A 222 6.37 21.72 -0.37
N TYR A 223 6.10 21.29 0.86
CA TYR A 223 5.83 19.89 1.17
C TYR A 223 4.64 19.36 0.36
N SER A 224 3.49 20.06 0.38
CA SER A 224 2.28 19.63 -0.34
C SER A 224 2.47 19.60 -1.86
N CYS A 225 3.28 20.51 -2.41
CA CYS A 225 3.64 20.51 -3.84
C CYS A 225 4.46 19.25 -4.20
N VAL A 226 5.53 18.97 -3.45
CA VAL A 226 6.40 17.82 -3.71
C VAL A 226 5.63 16.49 -3.56
N THR A 227 4.80 16.37 -2.52
CA THR A 227 4.01 15.15 -2.30
C THR A 227 2.92 14.99 -3.36
N SER A 228 2.25 16.07 -3.75
CA SER A 228 1.22 16.03 -4.78
C SER A 228 1.78 15.59 -6.14
N ILE A 229 2.93 16.14 -6.57
CA ILE A 229 3.62 15.72 -7.81
C ILE A 229 3.97 14.22 -7.76
N ALA A 230 4.54 13.76 -6.65
CA ALA A 230 4.88 12.35 -6.47
C ALA A 230 3.64 11.44 -6.54
N THR A 231 2.56 11.87 -5.91
CA THR A 231 1.29 11.15 -5.85
C THR A 231 0.62 11.07 -7.22
N GLU A 232 0.57 12.18 -7.97
CA GLU A 232 0.04 12.20 -9.33
C GLU A 232 0.81 11.23 -10.25
N TYR A 233 2.14 11.27 -10.18
CA TYR A 233 2.99 10.39 -10.97
C TYR A 233 2.75 8.91 -10.64
N LEU A 234 2.65 8.58 -9.35
CA LEU A 234 2.34 7.22 -8.90
C LEU A 234 0.97 6.75 -9.41
N VAL A 235 -0.07 7.55 -9.23
CA VAL A 235 -1.43 7.20 -9.68
C VAL A 235 -1.44 6.97 -11.20
N LYS A 236 -0.74 7.81 -11.97
CA LYS A 236 -0.62 7.66 -13.42
C LYS A 236 0.11 6.38 -13.83
N MET A 237 1.18 6.02 -13.13
CA MET A 237 1.99 4.84 -13.46
C MET A 237 1.34 3.52 -13.02
N PHE A 238 0.75 3.50 -11.82
CA PHE A 238 0.35 2.26 -11.15
C PHE A 238 -1.16 2.13 -10.96
N GLY A 239 -1.92 3.23 -11.01
CA GLY A 239 -3.37 3.25 -10.74
C GLY A 239 -4.17 2.34 -11.67
N LYS A 240 -3.70 2.12 -12.90
CA LYS A 240 -4.33 1.20 -13.88
C LYS A 240 -3.98 -0.29 -13.69
N LYS A 241 -2.92 -0.59 -12.93
CA LYS A 241 -2.47 -1.96 -12.71
C LYS A 241 -3.40 -2.70 -11.76
N ASP A 242 -3.66 -3.97 -12.01
CA ASP A 242 -4.64 -4.74 -11.24
C ASP A 242 -4.28 -4.75 -9.76
N LYS A 243 -3.11 -5.26 -9.38
CA LYS A 243 -2.74 -5.48 -7.97
C LYS A 243 -2.75 -4.23 -7.09
N PHE A 244 -2.59 -3.04 -7.66
CA PHE A 244 -2.24 -1.82 -6.92
C PHE A 244 -3.34 -0.77 -6.96
N ASP A 245 -3.88 -0.41 -5.81
CA ASP A 245 -4.80 0.70 -5.62
C ASP A 245 -4.12 1.82 -4.82
N CYS A 246 -4.38 3.06 -5.23
CA CYS A 246 -3.93 4.25 -4.54
C CYS A 246 -5.14 5.15 -4.29
N LEU A 247 -5.53 5.28 -3.03
CA LEU A 247 -6.62 6.12 -2.57
C LEU A 247 -6.03 7.43 -2.05
N VAL A 248 -6.23 8.50 -2.81
CA VAL A 248 -5.77 9.84 -2.46
C VAL A 248 -6.91 10.58 -1.76
N ILE A 249 -6.71 10.94 -0.50
CA ILE A 249 -7.65 11.74 0.27
C ILE A 249 -7.19 13.20 0.21
N ASN A 250 -8.02 14.06 -0.39
CA ASN A 250 -7.83 15.49 -0.33
C ASN A 250 -8.24 16.00 1.06
N THR A 251 -7.32 16.69 1.73
CA THR A 251 -7.46 17.23 3.08
C THR A 251 -7.61 18.75 3.11
N GLY A 252 -7.83 19.37 1.95
CA GLY A 252 -8.01 20.81 1.79
C GLY A 252 -6.77 21.60 2.18
N SER A 253 -6.97 22.81 2.68
CA SER A 253 -5.91 23.77 3.04
C SER A 253 -5.28 23.52 4.43
N ILE A 254 -5.41 22.31 4.98
CA ILE A 254 -4.86 21.98 6.31
C ILE A 254 -3.33 22.04 6.29
N ILE A 255 -2.79 22.84 7.22
CA ILE A 255 -1.36 22.97 7.48
C ILE A 255 -0.91 21.76 8.30
N ILE A 256 0.04 20.98 7.78
CA ILE A 256 0.45 19.69 8.35
C ILE A 256 0.98 19.78 9.79
N VAL A 257 1.58 20.91 10.16
CA VAL A 257 2.17 21.17 11.49
C VAL A 257 1.28 22.04 12.40
N ASP A 258 0.03 22.29 12.03
CA ASP A 258 -0.92 22.99 12.90
C ASP A 258 -1.57 22.02 13.91
N PHE A 259 -0.81 21.69 14.95
CA PHE A 259 -1.25 20.78 16.01
C PHE A 259 -2.38 21.35 16.90
N ASN A 260 -2.66 22.65 16.80
CA ASN A 260 -3.79 23.32 17.45
C ASN A 260 -5.04 23.41 16.56
N THR A 261 -5.08 22.61 15.48
CA THR A 261 -6.26 22.46 14.63
C THR A 261 -7.51 22.19 15.48
N SER A 262 -8.55 23.01 15.28
CA SER A 262 -9.79 22.95 16.05
C SER A 262 -10.49 21.59 15.91
N GLU A 263 -11.27 21.23 16.92
CA GLU A 263 -12.07 20.00 16.90
C GLU A 263 -12.97 19.90 15.66
N ALA A 264 -13.56 21.02 15.23
CA ALA A 264 -14.39 21.08 14.03
C ALA A 264 -13.59 20.73 12.76
N LYS A 265 -12.36 21.21 12.61
CA LYS A 265 -11.48 20.86 11.49
C LYS A 265 -11.04 19.40 11.55
N ARG A 266 -10.76 18.86 12.75
CA ARG A 266 -10.44 17.43 12.94
C ARG A 266 -11.62 16.55 12.52
N LYS A 267 -12.85 16.87 12.96
CA LYS A 267 -14.08 16.17 12.55
C LYS A 267 -14.32 16.25 11.05
N ASN A 268 -14.06 17.40 10.44
CA ASN A 268 -14.17 17.55 8.99
C ASN A 268 -13.16 16.66 8.24
N LEU A 269 -11.91 16.53 8.71
CA LEU A 269 -10.94 15.60 8.13
C LEU A 269 -11.45 14.15 8.19
N ILE A 270 -11.99 13.72 9.33
CA ILE A 270 -12.60 12.39 9.49
C ILE A 270 -13.74 12.20 8.47
N GLU A 271 -14.64 13.17 8.35
CA GLU A 271 -15.76 13.11 7.41
C GLU A 271 -15.29 13.04 5.95
N GLN A 272 -14.28 13.85 5.58
CA GLN A 272 -13.70 13.83 4.24
C GLN A 272 -13.04 12.48 3.92
N GLY A 273 -12.29 11.92 4.87
CA GLY A 273 -11.68 10.60 4.71
C GLY A 273 -12.72 9.50 4.50
N TYR A 274 -13.83 9.53 5.23
CA TYR A 274 -14.94 8.60 5.08
C TYR A 274 -15.60 8.72 3.70
N LYS A 275 -16.05 9.92 3.33
CA LYS A 275 -16.76 10.18 2.05
C LYS A 275 -15.90 9.84 0.83
N GLN A 276 -14.64 10.27 0.83
CA GLN A 276 -13.74 10.01 -0.30
C GLN A 276 -13.37 8.53 -0.40
N THR A 277 -13.33 7.80 0.72
CA THR A 277 -13.08 6.35 0.68
C THR A 277 -14.25 5.60 0.08
N LEU A 278 -15.49 5.87 0.52
CA LEU A 278 -16.68 5.26 -0.10
C LEU A 278 -16.73 5.55 -1.60
N LYS A 279 -16.58 6.82 -1.98
CA LYS A 279 -16.55 7.25 -3.38
C LYS A 279 -15.47 6.53 -4.20
N TYR A 280 -14.28 6.31 -3.62
CA TYR A 280 -13.22 5.58 -4.30
C TYR A 280 -13.66 4.15 -4.66
N PHE A 281 -14.25 3.42 -3.72
CA PHE A 281 -14.69 2.05 -3.94
C PHE A 281 -15.91 1.97 -4.90
N GLU A 282 -16.85 2.89 -4.77
CA GLU A 282 -18.08 2.94 -5.58
C GLU A 282 -17.81 3.36 -7.02
N ASP A 283 -17.02 4.41 -7.23
CA ASP A 283 -16.82 5.01 -8.56
C ASP A 283 -15.48 4.59 -9.16
N THR A 284 -14.39 4.92 -8.48
CA THR A 284 -13.04 4.88 -9.07
C THR A 284 -12.57 3.45 -9.29
N LEU A 285 -12.71 2.61 -8.27
CA LEU A 285 -12.34 1.20 -8.36
C LEU A 285 -13.27 0.45 -9.32
N LYS A 286 -14.56 0.78 -9.37
CA LYS A 286 -15.51 0.18 -10.32
C LYS A 286 -15.11 0.44 -11.77
N LEU A 287 -14.80 1.69 -12.13
CA LEU A 287 -14.30 2.05 -13.47
C LEU A 287 -12.98 1.32 -13.80
N LYS A 288 -12.06 1.25 -12.84
CA LYS A 288 -10.82 0.48 -13.00
C LYS A 288 -11.11 -1.00 -13.26
N LYS A 289 -12.04 -1.61 -12.54
CA LYS A 289 -12.42 -3.03 -12.68
C LYS A 289 -13.04 -3.32 -14.05
N GLN A 290 -13.82 -2.40 -14.60
CA GLN A 290 -14.32 -2.47 -15.99
C GLN A 290 -13.16 -2.47 -17.00
N SER A 291 -12.19 -1.57 -16.85
CA SER A 291 -11.01 -1.56 -17.72
C SER A 291 -10.19 -2.86 -17.61
N LEU A 292 -9.98 -3.37 -16.39
CA LEU A 292 -9.28 -4.64 -16.17
C LEU A 292 -10.00 -5.82 -16.83
N TYR A 293 -11.33 -5.86 -16.75
CA TYR A 293 -12.15 -6.90 -17.37
C TYR A 293 -11.82 -7.04 -18.87
N GLU A 294 -11.76 -5.93 -19.61
CA GLU A 294 -11.45 -5.97 -21.05
C GLU A 294 -10.08 -6.57 -21.36
N HIS A 295 -9.08 -6.35 -20.49
CA HIS A 295 -7.73 -6.88 -20.68
C HIS A 295 -7.66 -8.38 -20.35
N TYR A 296 -8.32 -8.80 -19.27
CA TYR A 296 -8.43 -10.22 -18.92
C TYR A 296 -9.26 -10.99 -19.95
N GLU A 297 -10.31 -10.40 -20.51
CA GLU A 297 -11.11 -11.03 -21.57
C GLU A 297 -10.30 -11.27 -22.84
N LYS A 298 -9.46 -10.31 -23.27
CA LYS A 298 -8.52 -10.50 -24.39
C LYS A 298 -7.57 -11.67 -24.15
N LEU A 299 -7.00 -11.76 -22.95
CA LEU A 299 -6.13 -12.87 -22.55
C LEU A 299 -6.89 -14.20 -22.56
N TYR A 300 -8.09 -14.24 -21.98
CA TYR A 300 -8.93 -15.43 -21.93
C TYR A 300 -9.30 -15.95 -23.32
N LEU A 301 -9.72 -15.06 -24.22
CA LEU A 301 -10.06 -15.42 -25.60
C LEU A 301 -8.86 -15.98 -26.37
N PHE A 302 -7.67 -15.41 -26.16
CA PHE A 302 -6.44 -15.97 -26.71
C PHE A 302 -6.18 -17.39 -26.17
N LEU A 303 -6.21 -17.58 -24.85
CA LEU A 303 -5.97 -18.88 -24.22
C LEU A 303 -6.97 -19.94 -24.69
N LEU A 304 -8.25 -19.56 -24.92
CA LEU A 304 -9.26 -20.47 -25.45
C LEU A 304 -8.91 -20.99 -26.86
N LYS A 305 -8.48 -20.10 -27.75
CA LYS A 305 -8.06 -20.45 -29.11
C LYS A 305 -6.78 -21.28 -29.10
N PHE A 306 -5.80 -20.88 -28.30
CA PHE A 306 -4.55 -21.59 -28.12
C PHE A 306 -4.77 -23.01 -27.60
N ARG A 307 -5.54 -23.18 -26.53
CA ARG A 307 -5.96 -24.49 -25.99
C ARG A 307 -6.66 -25.35 -27.05
N ARG A 308 -7.59 -24.76 -27.83
CA ARG A 308 -8.30 -25.49 -28.90
C ARG A 308 -7.33 -26.01 -29.96
N ALA A 309 -6.34 -25.22 -30.35
CA ALA A 309 -5.32 -25.63 -31.31
C ALA A 309 -4.44 -26.76 -30.75
N LEU A 310 -4.04 -26.68 -29.47
CA LEU A 310 -3.29 -27.75 -28.79
C LEU A 310 -4.08 -29.07 -28.74
N LYS A 311 -5.36 -29.04 -28.35
CA LYS A 311 -6.23 -30.23 -28.31
C LYS A 311 -6.36 -30.92 -29.67
N LEU A 312 -6.44 -30.13 -30.73
CA LEU A 312 -6.54 -30.63 -32.11
C LEU A 312 -5.17 -30.98 -32.72
N LYS A 313 -4.08 -30.87 -31.96
CA LYS A 313 -2.69 -31.02 -32.41
C LYS A 313 -2.34 -30.17 -33.64
N LYS A 314 -2.99 -29.01 -33.78
CA LYS A 314 -2.74 -28.03 -34.85
C LYS A 314 -1.67 -27.03 -34.39
N PHE A 315 -0.43 -27.49 -34.24
CA PHE A 315 0.63 -26.70 -33.59
C PHE A 315 1.03 -25.43 -34.37
N ASN A 316 0.91 -25.41 -35.70
CA ASN A 316 1.09 -24.16 -36.47
C ASN A 316 0.06 -23.10 -36.07
N ILE A 317 -1.21 -23.50 -35.95
CA ILE A 317 -2.28 -22.58 -35.52
C ILE A 317 -2.00 -22.11 -34.09
N ALA A 318 -1.56 -22.99 -33.20
CA ALA A 318 -1.20 -22.60 -31.84
C ALA A 318 -0.06 -21.55 -31.81
N LYS A 319 0.97 -21.73 -32.66
CA LYS A 319 2.05 -20.75 -32.84
C LYS A 319 1.55 -19.42 -33.41
N ASP A 320 0.63 -19.46 -34.36
CA ASP A 320 0.03 -18.27 -34.95
C ASP A 320 -0.80 -17.49 -33.92
N GLU A 321 -1.57 -18.17 -33.07
CA GLU A 321 -2.33 -17.56 -31.97
C GLU A 321 -1.39 -16.84 -30.97
N ILE A 322 -0.27 -17.47 -30.58
CA ILE A 322 0.76 -16.81 -29.75
C ILE A 322 1.26 -15.55 -30.46
N SER A 323 1.71 -15.69 -31.70
CA SER A 323 2.28 -14.57 -32.47
C SER A 323 1.29 -13.40 -32.58
N MET A 324 0.03 -13.70 -32.87
CA MET A 324 -1.03 -12.71 -32.99
C MET A 324 -1.34 -12.01 -31.67
N PHE A 325 -1.38 -12.73 -30.56
CA PHE A 325 -1.58 -12.13 -29.24
C PHE A 325 -0.42 -11.20 -28.87
N TYR A 326 0.83 -11.63 -29.11
CA TYR A 326 2.00 -10.82 -28.79
C TYR A 326 2.11 -9.56 -29.65
N LEU A 327 1.75 -9.64 -30.93
CA LEU A 327 1.75 -8.48 -31.81
C LEU A 327 0.63 -7.48 -31.50
N LYS A 328 -0.58 -7.95 -31.15
CA LYS A 328 -1.76 -7.08 -31.04
C LYS A 328 -2.13 -6.67 -29.62
N HIS A 329 -1.85 -7.52 -28.64
CA HIS A 329 -2.47 -7.40 -27.30
C HIS A 329 -1.47 -7.47 -26.15
N PHE A 330 -0.33 -8.13 -26.27
CA PHE A 330 0.55 -8.37 -25.12
C PHE A 330 1.02 -7.09 -24.43
N LEU A 331 1.46 -6.07 -25.17
CA LEU A 331 1.93 -4.82 -24.57
C LEU A 331 0.85 -4.13 -23.74
N THR A 332 -0.38 -4.07 -24.26
CA THR A 332 -1.50 -3.44 -23.55
C THR A 332 -1.99 -4.32 -22.41
N VAL A 333 -2.11 -5.64 -22.59
CA VAL A 333 -2.55 -6.56 -21.52
C VAL A 333 -1.54 -6.60 -20.37
N SER A 334 -0.25 -6.79 -20.65
CA SER A 334 0.81 -6.92 -19.64
C SER A 334 1.03 -5.64 -18.82
N GLU A 335 0.62 -4.48 -19.35
CA GLU A 335 0.68 -3.23 -18.60
C GLU A 335 -0.35 -3.19 -17.46
N TYR A 336 -1.51 -3.85 -17.62
CA TYR A 336 -2.66 -3.76 -16.72
C TYR A 336 -2.79 -4.97 -15.79
N ILE A 337 -2.64 -6.20 -16.29
CA ILE A 337 -2.90 -7.41 -15.49
C ILE A 337 -1.81 -7.66 -14.44
N ASP A 338 -2.11 -8.51 -13.45
CA ASP A 338 -1.14 -8.89 -12.43
C ASP A 338 0.11 -9.57 -13.03
N LYS A 339 1.28 -9.23 -12.49
CA LYS A 339 2.57 -9.75 -12.96
C LYS A 339 2.64 -11.28 -12.91
N ASN A 340 1.96 -11.93 -11.96
CA ASN A 340 1.91 -13.39 -11.87
C ASN A 340 1.23 -14.00 -13.10
N TYR A 341 0.15 -13.41 -13.59
CA TYR A 341 -0.50 -13.83 -14.83
C TYR A 341 0.41 -13.60 -16.04
N VAL A 342 1.10 -12.45 -16.12
CA VAL A 342 2.11 -12.21 -17.18
C VAL A 342 3.20 -13.28 -17.15
N ASN A 343 3.74 -13.62 -15.98
CA ASN A 343 4.78 -14.63 -15.84
C ASN A 343 4.27 -16.03 -16.24
N ASN A 344 3.05 -16.41 -15.87
CA ASN A 344 2.45 -17.69 -16.26
C ASN A 344 2.28 -17.78 -17.79
N LEU A 345 1.83 -16.69 -18.43
CA LEU A 345 1.74 -16.61 -19.89
C LEU A 345 3.11 -16.76 -20.56
N GLU A 346 4.12 -16.05 -20.04
CA GLU A 346 5.49 -16.14 -20.53
C GLU A 346 6.07 -17.56 -20.41
N ASN A 347 5.83 -18.24 -19.29
CA ASN A 347 6.24 -19.62 -19.08
C ASN A 347 5.61 -20.56 -20.12
N ILE A 348 4.28 -20.50 -20.32
CA ILE A 348 3.57 -21.30 -21.33
C ILE A 348 4.11 -21.02 -22.74
N LYS A 349 4.34 -19.74 -23.09
CA LYS A 349 4.93 -19.37 -24.38
C LYS A 349 6.32 -19.98 -24.54
N ASN A 350 7.19 -19.81 -23.56
CA ASN A 350 8.59 -20.24 -23.64
C ASN A 350 8.67 -21.77 -23.76
N GLU A 351 7.87 -22.50 -22.97
CA GLU A 351 7.77 -23.95 -23.09
C GLU A 351 7.28 -24.37 -24.47
N PHE A 352 6.21 -23.74 -24.98
CA PHE A 352 5.70 -24.02 -26.33
C PHE A 352 6.76 -23.79 -27.41
N LEU A 353 7.42 -22.62 -27.41
CA LEU A 353 8.43 -22.27 -28.42
C LEU A 353 9.66 -23.18 -28.37
N SER A 354 10.08 -23.59 -27.16
CA SER A 354 11.21 -24.51 -26.98
C SER A 354 10.89 -25.94 -27.45
N GLY A 355 9.64 -26.38 -27.29
CA GLY A 355 9.19 -27.71 -27.69
C GLY A 355 8.75 -27.80 -29.16
N TYR A 356 8.47 -26.67 -29.80
CA TYR A 356 7.94 -26.62 -31.17
C TYR A 356 9.05 -26.84 -32.20
N SER A 357 8.83 -27.78 -33.13
CA SER A 357 9.74 -28.01 -34.26
C SER A 357 8.99 -28.32 -35.55
N ILE A 358 9.66 -28.08 -36.68
CA ILE A 358 9.17 -28.44 -38.01
C ILE A 358 10.17 -29.40 -38.62
N SER A 359 9.73 -30.61 -38.98
CA SER A 359 10.58 -31.55 -39.70
C SER A 359 11.00 -30.97 -41.06
N LEU A 360 12.31 -30.93 -41.34
CA LEU A 360 12.86 -30.44 -42.61
C LEU A 360 12.36 -31.26 -43.83
N LEU A 361 12.14 -32.56 -43.64
CA LEU A 361 11.74 -33.48 -44.71
C LEU A 361 10.26 -33.42 -45.05
N PHE A 362 9.39 -33.38 -44.03
CA PHE A 362 7.94 -33.50 -44.24
C PHE A 362 7.18 -32.20 -43.96
N ARG A 363 7.86 -31.15 -43.48
CA ARG A 363 7.26 -29.88 -42.99
C ARG A 363 6.12 -30.10 -41.99
N VAL A 364 6.12 -31.24 -41.30
CA VAL A 364 5.12 -31.58 -40.29
C VAL A 364 5.51 -30.90 -38.99
N PRO A 365 4.61 -30.10 -38.38
CA PRO A 365 4.83 -29.53 -37.06
C PRO A 365 4.76 -30.61 -36.00
N SER A 366 5.69 -30.59 -35.05
CA SER A 366 5.65 -31.38 -33.83
C SER A 366 5.86 -30.50 -32.61
N LEU A 367 5.38 -30.98 -31.46
CA LEU A 367 5.51 -30.30 -30.18
C LEU A 367 5.92 -31.30 -29.11
N ASN A 368 7.11 -31.12 -28.56
CA ASN A 368 7.54 -31.83 -27.36
C ASN A 368 6.75 -31.33 -26.15
N ASN A 369 6.44 -32.22 -25.20
CA ASN A 369 5.68 -31.91 -23.99
C ASN A 369 4.28 -31.33 -24.23
N ASP A 370 3.63 -31.67 -25.36
CA ASP A 370 2.29 -31.19 -25.73
C ASP A 370 1.24 -31.36 -24.63
N ARG A 371 1.24 -32.50 -23.92
CA ARG A 371 0.35 -32.79 -22.79
C ARG A 371 0.55 -31.84 -21.61
N LYS A 372 1.81 -31.54 -21.26
CA LYS A 372 2.13 -30.62 -20.16
C LYS A 372 1.66 -29.20 -20.51
N ILE A 373 2.03 -28.72 -21.70
CA ILE A 373 1.64 -27.38 -22.17
C ILE A 373 0.11 -27.24 -22.21
N LEU A 374 -0.60 -28.27 -22.65
CA LEU A 374 -2.07 -28.29 -22.62
C LEU A 374 -2.61 -28.21 -21.19
N SER A 375 -2.07 -29.02 -20.27
CA SER A 375 -2.48 -29.02 -18.85
C SER A 375 -2.25 -27.64 -18.20
N ASP A 376 -1.09 -27.04 -18.41
CA ASP A 376 -0.74 -25.73 -17.85
C ASP A 376 -1.65 -24.63 -18.44
N THR A 377 -1.97 -24.72 -19.74
CA THR A 377 -2.92 -23.81 -20.39
C THR A 377 -4.33 -23.96 -19.83
N GLU A 378 -4.78 -25.18 -19.53
CA GLU A 378 -6.11 -25.43 -18.94
C GLU A 378 -6.22 -24.92 -17.52
N LEU A 379 -5.20 -25.13 -16.70
CA LEU A 379 -5.13 -24.60 -15.34
C LEU A 379 -5.13 -23.07 -15.37
N TYR A 380 -4.35 -22.47 -16.27
CA TYR A 380 -4.32 -21.01 -16.41
C TYR A 380 -5.65 -20.42 -16.91
N LEU A 381 -6.35 -21.11 -17.81
CA LEU A 381 -7.70 -20.73 -18.24
C LEU A 381 -8.69 -20.69 -17.08
N GLN A 382 -8.62 -21.67 -16.15
CA GLN A 382 -9.47 -21.70 -14.97
C GLN A 382 -9.20 -20.51 -14.05
N GLU A 383 -7.93 -20.19 -13.81
CA GLU A 383 -7.52 -19.03 -13.01
C GLU A 383 -8.04 -17.71 -13.61
N ILE A 384 -7.84 -17.50 -14.92
CA ILE A 384 -8.31 -16.29 -15.60
C ILE A 384 -9.84 -16.21 -15.61
N SER A 385 -10.54 -17.34 -15.84
CA SER A 385 -12.00 -17.38 -15.79
C SER A 385 -12.53 -16.97 -14.43
N GLN A 386 -11.98 -17.55 -13.35
CA GLN A 386 -12.39 -17.21 -11.99
C GLN A 386 -12.13 -15.73 -11.69
N HIS A 387 -10.99 -15.20 -12.13
CA HIS A 387 -10.68 -13.78 -11.94
C HIS A 387 -11.65 -12.87 -12.71
N ILE A 388 -12.02 -13.23 -13.94
CA ILE A 388 -13.03 -12.51 -14.73
C ILE A 388 -14.38 -12.49 -14.01
N ASP A 389 -14.79 -13.62 -13.42
CA ASP A 389 -16.04 -13.71 -12.66
C ASP A 389 -16.01 -12.82 -11.40
N ASP A 390 -14.88 -12.75 -10.70
CA ASP A 390 -14.70 -11.81 -9.59
C ASP A 390 -14.86 -10.34 -10.05
N LEU A 391 -14.29 -10.00 -11.21
CA LEU A 391 -14.39 -8.64 -11.77
C LEU A 391 -15.85 -8.32 -12.11
N LYS A 392 -16.56 -9.22 -12.78
CA LYS A 392 -17.99 -9.07 -13.10
C LYS A 392 -18.83 -8.85 -11.85
N LYS A 393 -18.66 -9.71 -10.83
CA LYS A 393 -19.35 -9.58 -9.54
C LYS A 393 -19.10 -8.20 -8.91
N TYR A 394 -17.90 -7.65 -9.00
CA TYR A 394 -17.62 -6.31 -8.47
C TYR A 394 -18.31 -5.21 -9.28
N ILE A 395 -18.33 -5.32 -10.61
CA ILE A 395 -18.88 -4.30 -11.51
C ILE A 395 -20.42 -4.25 -11.43
N GLU A 396 -21.08 -5.40 -11.26
CA GLU A 396 -22.54 -5.50 -11.23
C GLU A 396 -23.14 -5.08 -9.87
N ASN A 397 -22.38 -5.26 -8.79
CA ASN A 397 -22.73 -4.73 -7.47
C ASN A 397 -22.27 -3.27 -7.31
#